data_AF-A0A9X4B0A2-F1
#
_entry.id   AF-A0A9X4B0A2-F1
#
_cell.length_a   1.000
_cell.length_b   1.000
_cell.length_c   1.000
_cell.angle_alpha   90.00
_cell.angle_beta   90.00
_cell.angle_gamma   90.00
#
_symmetry.space_group_name_H-M   'P 1'
#
loop_
_entity.id
_entity.type
_entity.pdbx_description
1 polymer ?
#
loop_
_entity_poly.entity_id
_entity_poly.type
_entity_poly.pdbx_seq_one_letter_code
_entity_poly.pdbx_strand_id
1 'polypeptide(L)'
;SIHFNKAYNSYNGAIGAECLVYSKTDNITLDEQVAGRIQNALDGLGFTGPENKSRGVKEDNSLYELRATKMASVIVEVCFVEATEDVALYKKLGPDKIGQVISEAISNKKINNVVKERKYDMKNLVCYCNQVDKRAAEYLADYLQCPCIDATLPFTYSGVAENIIAVGGDNPNKGNGQVGFSGYTTKYIAGKDRYETLKEVLKFIGKL
;
A
#
# COMPACT_ATOMS: atom_id res chain seq x y z
N SER A 1 6.41 -13.65 15.89
CA SER A 1 7.63 -13.06 15.32
C SER A 1 7.86 -13.63 13.92
N ILE A 2 8.51 -12.89 13.00
CA ILE A 2 8.83 -13.34 11.64
C ILE A 2 10.35 -13.35 11.47
N HIS A 3 10.92 -14.50 11.11
CA HIS A 3 12.36 -14.78 11.07
C HIS A 3 12.75 -15.58 9.82
N PHE A 4 14.05 -15.76 9.66
CA PHE A 4 14.64 -16.73 8.75
C PHE A 4 15.59 -17.64 9.54
N ASN A 5 15.59 -18.94 9.21
CA ASN A 5 16.34 -19.92 9.95
C ASN A 5 17.65 -20.31 9.24
N LYS A 6 18.55 -20.96 9.99
CA LYS A 6 19.76 -21.60 9.50
C LYS A 6 20.07 -22.85 10.32
N ALA A 7 20.05 -24.02 9.68
CA ALA A 7 20.42 -25.31 10.26
C ALA A 7 21.84 -25.76 9.89
N TYR A 8 22.33 -25.38 8.71
CA TYR A 8 23.62 -25.83 8.18
C TYR A 8 24.50 -24.66 7.73
N ASN A 9 25.78 -24.95 7.42
CA ASN A 9 26.66 -23.96 6.79
C ASN A 9 26.29 -23.70 5.32
N SER A 10 25.78 -24.72 4.63
CA SER A 10 25.27 -24.68 3.25
C SER A 10 24.33 -25.85 3.03
N TYR A 11 23.29 -25.68 2.21
CA TYR A 11 22.39 -26.78 1.83
C TYR A 11 21.96 -26.64 0.37
N ASN A 12 22.21 -27.68 -0.43
CA ASN A 12 21.76 -27.71 -1.83
C ASN A 12 20.40 -28.41 -1.90
N GLY A 13 19.33 -27.64 -2.09
CA GLY A 13 17.95 -28.13 -2.11
C GLY A 13 17.02 -27.25 -1.27
N ALA A 14 15.80 -27.76 -1.02
CA ALA A 14 14.81 -27.14 -0.16
C ALA A 14 14.82 -27.73 1.26
N ILE A 15 14.60 -26.88 2.26
CA ILE A 15 14.33 -27.29 3.65
C ILE A 15 12.89 -26.91 4.03
N GLY A 16 12.44 -25.72 3.61
CA GLY A 16 11.07 -25.25 3.75
C GLY A 16 10.85 -24.28 4.92
N ALA A 17 9.59 -24.01 5.25
CA ALA A 17 9.20 -23.14 6.35
C ALA A 17 8.91 -23.93 7.63
N GLU A 18 9.04 -23.31 8.80
CA GLU A 18 8.53 -23.87 10.06
C GLU A 18 7.92 -22.82 10.97
N CYS A 19 6.84 -23.20 11.67
CA CYS A 19 6.28 -22.39 12.74
C CYS A 19 6.58 -23.01 14.10
N LEU A 20 7.04 -22.20 15.04
CA LEU A 20 7.34 -22.61 16.42
C LEU A 20 6.29 -22.03 17.37
N VAL A 21 5.82 -22.85 18.30
CA VAL A 21 4.92 -22.49 19.41
C VAL A 21 5.57 -22.89 20.74
N TYR A 22 5.09 -22.34 21.85
CA TYR A 22 5.68 -22.63 23.17
C TYR A 22 5.40 -24.08 23.62
N SER A 23 4.12 -24.49 23.59
CA SER A 23 3.68 -25.81 24.04
C SER A 23 2.30 -26.16 23.46
N LYS A 24 2.22 -27.24 22.68
CA LYS A 24 0.98 -27.80 22.11
C LYS A 24 0.05 -28.43 23.13
N THR A 25 0.52 -28.59 24.37
CA THR A 25 -0.23 -29.19 25.48
C THR A 25 -0.62 -28.19 26.55
N ASP A 26 -0.38 -26.89 26.33
CA ASP A 26 -0.85 -25.88 27.28
C ASP A 26 -2.33 -25.52 27.01
N ASN A 27 -2.86 -24.55 27.77
CA ASN A 27 -4.28 -24.16 27.66
C ASN A 27 -4.52 -23.04 26.63
N ILE A 28 -3.50 -22.64 25.87
CA ILE A 28 -3.59 -21.68 24.79
C ILE A 28 -3.57 -22.51 23.49
N THR A 29 -4.67 -22.46 22.73
CA THR A 29 -4.82 -23.30 21.52
C THR A 29 -4.81 -22.48 20.23
N LEU A 30 -4.81 -21.16 20.36
CA LEU A 30 -4.95 -20.24 19.23
C LEU A 30 -3.65 -20.16 18.42
N ASP A 31 -2.50 -20.29 19.08
CA ASP A 31 -1.18 -20.33 18.47
C ASP A 31 -0.98 -21.56 17.60
N GLU A 32 -1.37 -22.77 18.01
CA GLU A 32 -1.29 -23.96 17.15
C GLU A 32 -2.20 -23.80 15.93
N GLN A 33 -3.41 -23.24 16.13
CA GLN A 33 -4.34 -23.00 15.03
C GLN A 33 -3.79 -21.97 14.04
N VAL A 34 -3.23 -20.87 14.53
CA VAL A 34 -2.63 -19.81 13.70
C VAL A 34 -1.36 -20.34 13.02
N ALA A 35 -0.46 -20.97 13.76
CA ALA A 35 0.76 -21.58 13.25
C ALA A 35 0.47 -22.63 12.18
N GLY A 36 -0.54 -23.48 12.39
CA GLY A 36 -0.97 -24.47 11.40
C GLY A 36 -1.47 -23.83 10.11
N ARG A 37 -2.27 -22.75 10.20
CA ARG A 37 -2.69 -22.00 9.01
C ARG A 37 -1.51 -21.35 8.28
N ILE A 38 -0.57 -20.74 9.02
CA ILE A 38 0.62 -20.11 8.43
C ILE A 38 1.49 -21.16 7.75
N GLN A 39 1.76 -22.29 8.42
CA GLN A 39 2.55 -23.39 7.88
C GLN A 39 1.94 -23.90 6.57
N ASN A 40 0.65 -24.25 6.58
CA ASN A 40 -0.05 -24.73 5.39
C ASN A 40 -0.01 -23.71 4.24
N ALA A 41 -0.06 -22.42 4.57
CA ALA A 41 -0.03 -21.34 3.58
C ALA A 41 1.37 -21.18 2.96
N LEU A 42 2.44 -21.30 3.75
CA LEU A 42 3.82 -21.29 3.26
C LEU A 42 4.15 -22.57 2.48
N ASP A 43 3.68 -23.73 2.93
CA ASP A 43 3.78 -25.00 2.20
C ASP A 43 3.10 -24.87 0.82
N GLY A 44 1.93 -24.23 0.77
CA GLY A 44 1.21 -23.95 -0.47
C GLY A 44 1.92 -22.98 -1.43
N LEU A 45 2.88 -22.19 -0.95
CA LEU A 45 3.78 -21.40 -1.79
C LEU A 45 5.00 -22.21 -2.28
N GLY A 46 5.22 -23.40 -1.73
CA GLY A 46 6.34 -24.29 -2.06
C GLY A 46 7.47 -24.29 -1.03
N PHE A 47 7.34 -23.61 0.11
CA PHE A 47 8.33 -23.66 1.21
C PHE A 47 8.22 -24.98 1.98
N THR A 48 8.51 -26.07 1.30
CA THR A 48 8.45 -27.44 1.81
C THR A 48 9.83 -28.08 1.74
N GLY A 49 10.06 -29.12 2.54
CA GLY A 49 11.27 -29.91 2.46
C GLY A 49 11.29 -30.84 1.24
N PRO A 50 12.28 -31.76 1.18
CA PRO A 50 12.36 -32.77 0.12
C PRO A 50 11.03 -33.52 -0.05
N GLU A 51 10.68 -33.83 -1.30
CA GLU A 51 9.43 -34.52 -1.67
C GLU A 51 8.14 -33.74 -1.29
N ASN A 52 8.22 -32.41 -1.28
CA ASN A 52 7.12 -31.52 -0.89
C ASN A 52 6.60 -31.75 0.54
N LYS A 53 7.46 -32.23 1.44
CA LYS A 53 7.07 -32.55 2.81
C LYS A 53 7.04 -31.30 3.69
N SER A 54 5.89 -31.02 4.29
CA SER A 54 5.75 -29.99 5.32
C SER A 54 6.63 -30.28 6.53
N ARG A 55 7.24 -29.23 7.11
CA ARG A 55 7.95 -29.34 8.41
C ARG A 55 7.00 -29.32 9.60
N GLY A 56 5.77 -28.84 9.39
CA GLY A 56 4.76 -28.73 10.42
C GLY A 56 5.06 -27.68 11.49
N VAL A 57 4.12 -27.55 12.43
CA VAL A 57 4.29 -26.75 13.64
C VAL A 57 5.14 -27.52 14.65
N LYS A 58 6.10 -26.86 15.29
CA LYS A 58 7.01 -27.45 16.29
C LYS A 58 6.91 -26.72 17.63
N GLU A 59 7.30 -27.41 18.70
CA GLU A 59 7.39 -26.83 20.03
C GLU A 59 8.83 -26.43 20.33
N ASP A 60 9.02 -25.24 20.90
CA ASP A 60 10.29 -24.82 21.49
C ASP A 60 10.03 -23.95 22.73
N ASN A 61 10.13 -24.57 23.90
CA ASN A 61 9.92 -23.91 25.18
C ASN A 61 11.16 -23.14 25.70
N SER A 62 12.27 -23.19 24.97
CA SER A 62 13.52 -22.50 25.34
C SER A 62 13.54 -21.04 24.88
N LEU A 63 12.75 -20.70 23.87
CA LEU A 63 12.74 -19.38 23.24
C LEU A 63 12.02 -18.35 24.13
N TYR A 64 12.72 -17.26 24.44
CA TYR A 64 12.22 -16.24 25.35
C TYR A 64 11.00 -15.52 24.76
N GLU A 65 10.96 -15.27 23.45
CA GLU A 65 9.81 -14.60 22.82
C GLU A 65 8.51 -15.41 22.95
N LEU A 66 8.60 -16.73 22.95
CA LEU A 66 7.46 -17.64 23.14
C LEU A 66 7.09 -17.75 24.63
N ARG A 67 8.09 -17.80 25.52
CA ARG A 67 7.88 -17.99 26.96
C ARG A 67 7.43 -16.73 27.71
N ALA A 68 7.83 -15.54 27.25
CA ALA A 68 7.65 -14.27 27.98
C ALA A 68 6.30 -13.59 27.69
N THR A 69 5.26 -14.37 27.39
CA THR A 69 3.90 -13.87 27.12
C THR A 69 2.85 -14.83 27.67
N LYS A 70 1.66 -14.31 28.00
CA LYS A 70 0.48 -15.11 28.38
C LYS A 70 -0.54 -15.19 27.24
N MET A 71 -0.25 -14.56 26.09
CA MET A 71 -1.07 -14.57 24.89
C MET A 71 -0.52 -15.59 23.89
N ALA A 72 -1.36 -16.09 23.01
CA ALA A 72 -0.94 -16.93 21.87
C ALA A 72 0.24 -16.31 21.13
N SER A 73 1.28 -17.11 20.89
CA SER A 73 2.53 -16.65 20.28
C SER A 73 3.06 -17.65 19.28
N VAL A 74 3.53 -17.14 18.14
CA VAL A 74 4.08 -17.97 17.05
C VAL A 74 5.35 -17.31 16.56
N ILE A 75 6.42 -18.08 16.39
CA ILE A 75 7.58 -17.70 15.58
C ILE A 75 7.41 -18.35 14.22
N VAL A 76 7.53 -17.56 13.16
CA VAL A 76 7.48 -18.03 11.78
C VAL A 76 8.88 -17.96 11.21
N GLU A 77 9.49 -19.10 10.98
CA GLU A 77 10.71 -19.23 10.20
C GLU A 77 10.33 -19.41 8.74
N VAL A 78 10.40 -18.31 7.97
CA VAL A 78 9.84 -18.24 6.61
C VAL A 78 10.53 -19.22 5.67
N CYS A 79 11.86 -19.32 5.75
CA CYS A 79 12.67 -20.27 5.01
C CYS A 79 14.10 -20.37 5.59
N PHE A 80 14.92 -21.29 5.07
CA PHE A 80 16.32 -21.47 5.48
C PHE A 80 17.27 -20.69 4.55
N VAL A 81 18.11 -19.81 5.12
CA VAL A 81 18.95 -18.88 4.31
C VAL A 81 20.14 -19.55 3.63
N GLU A 82 20.50 -20.75 4.05
CA GLU A 82 21.55 -21.57 3.47
C GLU A 82 21.03 -22.56 2.42
N ALA A 83 19.71 -22.76 2.33
CA ALA A 83 19.06 -23.67 1.40
C ALA A 83 18.86 -23.00 0.04
N THR A 84 19.51 -23.53 -1.00
CA THR A 84 19.54 -22.90 -2.32
C THR A 84 18.16 -22.71 -2.94
N GLU A 85 17.24 -23.68 -2.78
CA GLU A 85 15.90 -23.61 -3.35
C GLU A 85 14.96 -22.69 -2.56
N ASP A 86 15.06 -22.69 -1.22
CA ASP A 86 14.34 -21.79 -0.32
C ASP A 86 14.65 -20.32 -0.66
N VAL A 87 15.94 -19.98 -0.78
CA VAL A 87 16.39 -18.63 -1.12
C VAL A 87 15.93 -18.22 -2.52
N ALA A 88 16.00 -19.13 -3.49
CA ALA A 88 15.52 -18.86 -4.85
C ALA A 88 14.01 -18.61 -4.88
N LEU A 89 13.23 -19.41 -4.14
CA LEU A 89 11.78 -19.26 -4.04
C LEU A 89 11.39 -17.94 -3.36
N TYR A 90 12.04 -17.59 -2.25
CA TYR A 90 11.82 -16.32 -1.57
C TYR A 90 12.07 -15.13 -2.50
N LYS A 91 13.20 -15.11 -3.20
CA LYS A 91 13.54 -14.04 -4.16
C LYS A 91 12.55 -13.95 -5.32
N LYS A 92 12.04 -15.10 -5.79
CA LYS A 92 11.05 -15.18 -6.86
C LYS A 92 9.69 -14.63 -6.45
N LEU A 93 9.21 -14.98 -5.25
CA LEU A 93 7.89 -14.57 -4.76
C LEU A 93 7.89 -13.13 -4.23
N GLY A 94 8.99 -12.71 -3.61
CA GLY A 94 9.12 -11.41 -2.97
C GLY A 94 8.42 -11.32 -1.61
N PRO A 95 8.87 -10.37 -0.76
CA PRO A 95 8.35 -10.20 0.59
C PRO A 95 6.85 -9.88 0.63
N ASP A 96 6.33 -9.11 -0.33
CA ASP A 96 4.93 -8.67 -0.34
C ASP A 96 3.96 -9.84 -0.47
N LYS A 97 4.25 -10.77 -1.40
CA LYS A 97 3.39 -11.95 -1.61
C LYS A 97 3.40 -12.86 -0.38
N ILE A 98 4.57 -13.06 0.20
CA ILE A 98 4.76 -13.92 1.38
C ILE A 98 4.07 -13.28 2.60
N GLY A 99 4.30 -11.99 2.83
CA GLY A 99 3.66 -11.22 3.90
C GLY A 99 2.14 -11.20 3.79
N GLN A 100 1.60 -11.04 2.58
CA GLN A 100 0.16 -11.14 2.33
C GLN A 100 -0.38 -12.51 2.77
N VAL A 101 0.26 -13.60 2.34
CA VAL A 101 -0.19 -14.97 2.64
C VAL A 101 -0.13 -15.26 4.14
N ILE A 102 0.92 -14.81 4.84
CA ILE A 102 1.01 -14.91 6.30
C ILE A 102 -0.11 -14.09 6.98
N SER A 103 -0.37 -12.86 6.52
CA SER A 103 -1.44 -12.02 7.06
C SER A 103 -2.84 -12.62 6.84
N GLU A 104 -3.10 -13.21 5.67
CA GLU A 104 -4.34 -13.93 5.39
C GLU A 104 -4.50 -15.14 6.32
N ALA A 105 -3.43 -15.90 6.56
CA ALA A 105 -3.43 -17.04 7.46
C ALA A 105 -3.68 -16.64 8.93
N ILE A 106 -3.06 -15.55 9.42
CA ILE A 106 -3.30 -15.02 10.76
C ILE A 106 -4.76 -14.60 10.91
N SER A 107 -5.25 -13.77 9.98
CA SER A 107 -6.61 -13.21 10.02
C SER A 107 -7.71 -14.21 9.70
N ASN A 108 -7.35 -15.39 9.16
CA ASN A 108 -8.25 -16.38 8.60
C ASN A 108 -9.24 -15.79 7.58
N LYS A 109 -8.77 -14.80 6.81
CA LYS A 109 -9.56 -14.08 5.81
C LYS A 109 -8.73 -13.87 4.57
N LYS A 110 -9.35 -14.02 3.39
CA LYS A 110 -8.73 -13.62 2.14
C LYS A 110 -8.69 -12.10 2.04
N ILE A 111 -7.52 -11.56 1.75
CA ILE A 111 -7.36 -10.13 1.51
C ILE A 111 -7.63 -9.93 0.02
N ASN A 112 -8.85 -9.48 -0.30
CA ASN A 112 -9.19 -9.03 -1.64
C ASN A 112 -8.55 -7.65 -1.86
N ASN A 113 -7.24 -7.63 -2.06
CA ASN A 113 -6.50 -6.44 -2.43
C ASN A 113 -6.94 -6.02 -3.83
N VAL A 114 -7.93 -5.13 -3.92
CA VAL A 114 -8.03 -4.23 -5.07
C VAL A 114 -6.87 -3.24 -4.90
N VAL A 115 -5.66 -3.66 -5.28
CA VAL A 115 -4.57 -2.71 -5.47
C VAL A 115 -4.98 -1.90 -6.69
N LYS A 116 -5.70 -0.79 -6.46
CA LYS A 116 -5.75 0.27 -7.46
C LYS A 116 -4.33 0.77 -7.55
N GLU A 117 -3.61 0.39 -8.61
CA GLU A 117 -2.47 1.19 -9.05
C GLU A 117 -2.95 2.64 -9.06
N ARG A 118 -2.44 3.45 -8.13
CA ARG A 118 -2.80 4.85 -8.08
C ARG A 118 -2.11 5.50 -9.26
N LYS A 119 -2.83 5.62 -10.38
CA LYS A 119 -2.40 6.35 -11.58
C LYS A 119 -1.98 7.80 -11.24
N TYR A 120 -2.49 8.32 -10.13
CA TYR A 120 -2.26 9.69 -9.67
C TYR A 120 -1.91 9.73 -8.18
N ASP A 121 -1.01 10.62 -7.79
CA ASP A 121 -0.61 10.82 -6.40
C ASP A 121 -1.74 11.38 -5.52
N MET A 122 -2.63 12.17 -6.11
CA MET A 122 -3.79 12.76 -5.44
C MET A 122 -5.07 12.73 -6.27
N LYS A 123 -6.21 12.92 -5.60
CA LYS A 123 -7.53 12.92 -6.26
C LYS A 123 -7.82 14.25 -6.97
N ASN A 124 -7.49 15.37 -6.33
CA ASN A 124 -7.78 16.70 -6.84
C ASN A 124 -6.55 17.59 -6.69
N LEU A 125 -6.35 18.51 -7.62
CA LEU A 125 -5.43 19.62 -7.57
C LEU A 125 -6.16 20.86 -8.10
N VAL A 126 -6.19 21.94 -7.35
CA VAL A 126 -6.77 23.21 -7.80
C VAL A 126 -5.65 24.15 -8.23
N CYS A 127 -5.87 24.88 -9.31
CA CYS A 127 -4.92 25.88 -9.79
C CYS A 127 -5.61 27.18 -10.20
N TYR A 128 -4.91 28.31 -10.02
CA TYR A 128 -5.32 29.64 -10.48
C TYR A 128 -4.19 30.27 -11.29
N CYS A 129 -4.51 31.19 -12.19
CA CYS A 129 -3.51 31.85 -13.06
C CYS A 129 -3.41 33.36 -12.82
N ASN A 130 -4.23 33.92 -11.93
CA ASN A 130 -4.18 35.33 -11.56
C ASN A 130 -4.58 35.52 -10.09
N GLN A 131 -4.13 36.61 -9.48
CA GLN A 131 -4.42 36.90 -8.06
C GLN A 131 -5.89 37.26 -7.81
N VAL A 132 -6.63 37.62 -8.86
CA VAL A 132 -8.03 38.04 -8.76
C VAL A 132 -8.95 36.84 -8.47
N ASP A 133 -8.66 35.69 -9.08
CA ASP A 133 -9.42 34.45 -8.95
C ASP A 133 -8.86 33.52 -7.85
N LYS A 134 -7.70 33.86 -7.28
CA LYS A 134 -7.05 33.09 -6.21
C LYS A 134 -7.99 32.73 -5.06
N ARG A 135 -8.82 33.68 -4.60
CA ARG A 135 -9.75 33.43 -3.49
C ARG A 135 -10.82 32.39 -3.83
N ALA A 136 -11.34 32.43 -5.05
CA ALA A 136 -12.30 31.42 -5.52
C ALA A 136 -11.62 30.03 -5.61
N ALA A 137 -10.37 29.99 -6.06
CA ALA A 137 -9.58 28.76 -6.10
C ALA A 137 -9.29 28.19 -4.71
N GLU A 138 -8.92 29.03 -3.73
CA GLU A 138 -8.69 28.64 -2.33
C GLU A 138 -9.96 28.05 -1.70
N TYR A 139 -11.13 28.68 -1.89
CA TYR A 139 -12.39 28.11 -1.37
C TYR A 139 -12.71 26.74 -1.95
N LEU A 140 -12.44 26.53 -3.24
CA LEU A 140 -12.61 25.22 -3.86
C LEU A 140 -11.62 24.20 -3.31
N ALA A 141 -10.35 24.61 -3.15
CA ALA A 141 -9.29 23.75 -2.65
C ALA A 141 -9.55 23.30 -1.20
N ASP A 142 -9.99 24.22 -0.35
CA ASP A 142 -10.38 23.95 1.05
C ASP A 142 -11.55 22.97 1.10
N TYR A 143 -12.59 23.18 0.27
CA TYR A 143 -13.75 22.29 0.19
C TYR A 143 -13.36 20.88 -0.27
N LEU A 144 -12.49 20.78 -1.28
CA LEU A 144 -11.99 19.52 -1.83
C LEU A 144 -10.86 18.89 -0.98
N GLN A 145 -10.40 19.58 0.06
CA GLN A 145 -9.27 19.20 0.91
C GLN A 145 -8.02 18.84 0.09
N CYS A 146 -7.67 19.72 -0.85
CA CYS A 146 -6.57 19.48 -1.78
C CYS A 146 -5.64 20.70 -1.93
N PRO A 147 -4.42 20.51 -2.46
CA PRO A 147 -3.51 21.62 -2.71
C PRO A 147 -4.07 22.62 -3.73
N CYS A 148 -3.73 23.90 -3.53
CA CYS A 148 -3.98 24.99 -4.46
C CYS A 148 -2.65 25.57 -4.93
N ILE A 149 -2.44 25.65 -6.25
CA ILE A 149 -1.18 26.14 -6.82
C ILE A 149 -1.38 27.30 -7.79
N ASP A 150 -0.36 28.15 -7.88
CA ASP A 150 -0.28 29.19 -8.90
C ASP A 150 0.24 28.57 -10.21
N ALA A 151 -0.61 28.54 -11.24
CA ALA A 151 -0.29 27.97 -12.55
C ALA A 151 0.75 28.79 -13.33
N THR A 152 1.11 29.99 -12.85
CA THR A 152 2.20 30.78 -13.44
C THR A 152 3.59 30.29 -13.03
N LEU A 153 3.67 29.46 -11.98
CA LEU A 153 4.92 28.88 -11.51
C LEU A 153 5.24 27.56 -12.26
N PRO A 154 6.52 27.27 -12.55
CA PRO A 154 6.91 26.00 -13.14
C PRO A 154 6.48 24.80 -12.27
N PHE A 155 5.63 23.93 -12.82
CA PHE A 155 5.14 22.72 -12.15
C PHE A 155 4.87 21.60 -13.17
N THR A 156 5.17 20.35 -12.81
CA THR A 156 4.89 19.18 -13.66
C THR A 156 3.52 18.60 -13.30
N TYR A 157 2.56 18.68 -14.22
CA TYR A 157 1.17 18.25 -13.96
C TYR A 157 0.89 16.79 -14.35
N SER A 158 1.77 16.17 -15.14
CA SER A 158 1.60 14.79 -15.60
C SER A 158 1.60 13.81 -14.42
N GLY A 159 0.53 13.03 -14.27
CA GLY A 159 0.44 11.98 -13.24
C GLY A 159 0.22 12.47 -11.81
N VAL A 160 0.06 13.77 -11.59
CA VAL A 160 -0.08 14.30 -10.22
C VAL A 160 -1.47 14.06 -9.66
N ALA A 161 -2.52 14.44 -10.39
CA ALA A 161 -3.89 14.40 -9.89
C ALA A 161 -4.87 13.80 -10.90
N GLU A 162 -5.87 13.07 -10.39
CA GLU A 162 -6.98 12.58 -11.20
C GLU A 162 -7.80 13.74 -11.77
N ASN A 163 -8.04 14.77 -10.95
CA ASN A 163 -8.76 15.97 -11.32
C ASN A 163 -7.88 17.20 -11.12
N ILE A 164 -7.52 17.86 -12.22
CA ILE A 164 -6.81 19.15 -12.20
C ILE A 164 -7.85 20.21 -12.56
N ILE A 165 -8.23 21.04 -11.59
CA ILE A 165 -9.29 22.02 -11.72
C ILE A 165 -8.68 23.41 -11.79
N ALA A 166 -8.85 24.05 -12.94
CA ALA A 166 -8.45 25.44 -13.17
C ALA A 166 -9.60 26.39 -12.78
N VAL A 167 -9.29 27.39 -11.97
CA VAL A 167 -10.24 28.41 -11.53
C VAL A 167 -9.82 29.78 -12.06
N GLY A 168 -10.74 30.41 -12.78
CA GLY A 168 -10.55 31.74 -13.35
C GLY A 168 -9.71 31.78 -14.63
N GLY A 169 -9.29 32.98 -15.02
CA GLY A 169 -8.48 33.23 -16.21
C GLY A 169 -9.16 32.97 -17.56
N ASP A 170 -8.45 33.36 -18.63
CA ASP A 170 -8.87 33.02 -19.99
C ASP A 170 -8.57 31.54 -20.28
N ASN A 171 -9.58 30.83 -20.81
CA ASN A 171 -9.52 29.42 -21.18
C ASN A 171 -8.27 29.13 -22.07
N PRO A 172 -7.32 28.28 -21.64
CA PRO A 172 -6.08 28.03 -22.35
C PRO A 172 -6.26 26.95 -23.40
N ASN A 173 -6.97 27.29 -24.46
CA ASN A 173 -6.71 26.75 -25.80
C ASN A 173 -6.03 27.78 -26.70
N LYS A 174 -5.55 28.91 -26.14
CA LYS A 174 -4.75 29.88 -26.88
C LYS A 174 -3.27 29.56 -26.69
N GLY A 175 -2.68 28.96 -27.73
CA GLY A 175 -1.24 28.72 -27.80
C GLY A 175 -0.42 30.01 -27.72
N ASN A 176 0.89 29.81 -27.59
CA ASN A 176 1.97 30.80 -27.67
C ASN A 176 2.17 31.69 -26.43
N GLY A 177 2.66 31.09 -25.35
CA GLY A 177 3.54 31.80 -24.41
C GLY A 177 2.88 32.75 -23.41
N GLN A 178 1.56 32.69 -23.20
CA GLN A 178 0.91 33.34 -22.06
C GLN A 178 0.81 32.39 -20.86
N VAL A 179 1.03 32.94 -19.67
CA VAL A 179 0.79 32.33 -18.35
C VAL A 179 -0.64 31.75 -18.29
N GLY A 180 -0.76 30.43 -18.45
CA GLY A 180 -2.04 29.74 -18.59
C GLY A 180 -2.01 28.35 -17.97
N PHE A 181 -3.18 27.71 -17.85
CA PHE A 181 -3.28 26.40 -17.22
C PHE A 181 -2.68 25.28 -18.09
N SER A 182 -2.29 24.20 -17.41
CA SER A 182 -1.69 23.04 -18.03
C SER A 182 -2.62 22.34 -19.03
N GLY A 183 -2.07 21.71 -20.06
CA GLY A 183 -2.81 20.81 -20.96
C GLY A 183 -3.34 19.55 -20.26
N TYR A 184 -2.88 19.27 -19.03
CA TYR A 184 -3.40 18.20 -18.17
C TYR A 184 -4.64 18.62 -17.36
N THR A 185 -5.08 19.89 -17.46
CA THR A 185 -6.28 20.38 -16.78
C THR A 185 -7.51 19.60 -17.24
N THR A 186 -8.24 19.02 -16.27
CA THR A 186 -9.41 18.20 -16.55
C THR A 186 -10.72 18.98 -16.44
N LYS A 187 -10.73 20.10 -15.69
CA LYS A 187 -11.92 20.94 -15.53
C LYS A 187 -11.55 22.43 -15.43
N TYR A 188 -12.39 23.26 -16.01
CA TYR A 188 -12.30 24.72 -15.95
C TYR A 188 -13.55 25.29 -15.29
N ILE A 189 -13.35 26.23 -14.37
CA ILE A 189 -14.41 26.98 -13.70
C ILE A 189 -14.06 28.47 -13.80
N ALA A 190 -14.77 29.21 -14.65
CA ALA A 190 -14.53 30.63 -14.87
C ALA A 190 -15.86 31.35 -15.15
N GLY A 191 -15.99 32.57 -14.65
CA GLY A 191 -17.08 33.49 -14.98
C GLY A 191 -16.59 34.65 -15.84
N LYS A 192 -17.49 35.59 -16.15
CA LYS A 192 -17.17 36.81 -16.92
C LYS A 192 -16.22 37.75 -16.19
N ASP A 193 -16.25 37.69 -14.86
CA ASP A 193 -15.42 38.47 -13.96
C ASP A 193 -15.17 37.68 -12.67
N ARG A 194 -14.43 38.27 -11.74
CA ARG A 194 -14.06 37.65 -10.46
C ARG A 194 -15.26 37.21 -9.60
N TYR A 195 -16.36 37.96 -9.66
CA TYR A 195 -17.55 37.69 -8.87
C TYR A 195 -18.34 36.55 -9.48
N GLU A 196 -18.47 36.53 -10.81
CA GLU A 196 -19.06 35.41 -11.53
C GLU A 196 -18.21 34.13 -11.40
N THR A 197 -16.88 34.21 -11.46
CA THR A 197 -16.00 33.06 -11.19
C THR A 197 -16.23 32.49 -9.79
N LEU A 198 -16.33 33.35 -8.78
CA LEU A 198 -16.66 32.93 -7.42
C LEU A 198 -18.05 32.27 -7.34
N LYS A 199 -19.06 32.81 -8.02
CA LYS A 199 -20.39 32.19 -8.09
C LYS A 199 -20.35 30.81 -8.75
N GLU A 200 -19.60 30.65 -9.84
CA GLU A 200 -19.45 29.35 -10.51
C GLU A 200 -18.76 28.31 -9.60
N VAL A 201 -17.76 28.73 -8.82
CA VAL A 201 -17.17 27.85 -7.79
C VAL A 201 -18.19 27.47 -6.72
N LEU A 202 -18.94 28.44 -6.19
CA LEU A 202 -19.95 28.21 -5.16
C LEU A 202 -21.09 27.30 -5.66
N LYS A 203 -21.51 27.43 -6.93
CA LYS A 203 -22.44 26.49 -7.59
C LYS A 203 -21.84 25.10 -7.68
N PHE A 204 -20.59 24.97 -8.09
CA PHE A 204 -19.89 23.68 -8.19
C PHE A 204 -19.85 22.94 -6.84
N ILE A 205 -19.66 23.66 -5.72
CA ILE A 205 -19.63 23.05 -4.38
C ILE A 205 -21.02 22.96 -3.70
N GLY A 206 -22.11 23.33 -4.38
CA GLY A 206 -23.47 23.23 -3.85
C GLY A 206 -23.78 24.20 -2.71
N LYS A 207 -23.19 25.40 -2.75
CA LYS A 207 -23.40 26.48 -1.76
C LYS A 207 -24.17 27.69 -2.33
N LEU A 208 -24.77 27.51 -3.50
CA LEU A 208 -25.56 28.48 -4.27
C LEU A 208 -26.74 27.77 -4.95
#